data_AF-A0AAD1T639-F1
#
_entry.id   AF-A0AAD1T639-F1
#
_cell.length_a   1.000
_cell.length_b   1.000
_cell.length_c   1.000
_cell.angle_alpha   90.00
_cell.angle_beta   90.00
_cell.angle_gamma   90.00
#
_symmetry.space_group_name_H-M   'P 1'
#
loop_
_entity.id
_entity.type
_entity.pdbx_description
1 polymer ?
#
loop_
_entity_poly.entity_id
_entity_poly.type
_entity_poly.pdbx_seq_one_letter_code
_entity_poly.pdbx_strand_id
1 'polypeptide(L)'
;SHSAECSLTASHNAECSVLTSHNAECSLLNSHNAECSLLASHNGECPLLPSHNAECSLLASHNAKCPLPASHNAECSLLTSHNADCSLTASHNSECSLLASHIAECSLLASHNGECPLLTSHNSECSLLASHIAECSLLASHNGECPLLTSHNSECSLLASHIAECSLLASHN
;
A
#
# COMPACT_ATOMS: atom_id res chain seq x y z
N SER A 1 18.93 5.81 20.73
CA SER A 1 17.84 5.45 19.81
C SER A 1 16.92 6.66 19.74
N HIS A 2 16.75 7.26 18.57
CA HIS A 2 15.83 8.37 18.37
C HIS A 2 14.62 7.79 17.64
N SER A 3 13.55 7.52 18.38
CA SER A 3 12.24 7.23 17.78
C SER A 3 11.45 8.53 17.76
N ALA A 4 10.61 8.71 16.75
CA ALA A 4 9.70 9.85 16.66
C ALA A 4 8.30 9.33 16.38
N GLU A 5 7.36 9.77 17.21
CA GLU A 5 5.96 9.32 17.20
C GLU A 5 5.06 10.53 17.02
N CYS A 6 4.04 10.37 16.20
CA CYS A 6 3.07 11.40 15.88
C CYS A 6 1.68 10.80 15.95
N SER A 7 0.88 11.25 16.91
CA SER A 7 -0.50 10.78 17.07
C SER A 7 -1.43 11.98 17.09
N LEU A 8 -2.28 12.11 16.05
CA LEU A 8 -3.25 13.19 15.94
C LEU A 8 -4.67 12.66 15.84
N THR A 9 -5.57 13.35 16.53
CA THR A 9 -7.00 13.25 16.34
C THR A 9 -7.52 14.59 15.84
N ALA A 10 -8.19 14.58 14.69
CA ALA A 10 -8.75 15.79 14.08
C ALA A 10 -10.16 15.51 13.54
N SER A 11 -10.89 16.57 13.19
CA SER A 11 -12.23 16.46 12.60
C SER A 11 -12.26 16.73 11.10
N HIS A 12 -11.18 17.26 10.50
CA HIS A 12 -11.18 17.61 9.08
C HIS A 12 -9.87 17.23 8.40
N ASN A 13 -8.80 18.02 8.52
CA ASN A 13 -7.47 17.72 7.97
C ASN A 13 -6.51 17.39 9.10
N ALA A 14 -5.75 16.32 8.91
CA ALA A 14 -4.64 15.93 9.76
C ALA A 14 -3.47 15.66 8.83
N GLU A 15 -2.40 16.40 9.05
CA GLU A 15 -1.14 16.25 8.32
C GLU A 15 -0.07 15.94 9.36
N CYS A 16 0.74 14.93 9.08
CA CYS A 16 1.92 14.68 9.88
C CYS A 16 3.13 14.37 9.01
N SER A 17 4.26 14.96 9.38
CA SER A 17 5.55 14.68 8.78
C SER A 17 6.56 14.39 9.86
N VAL A 18 7.17 13.21 9.82
CA VAL A 18 8.16 12.78 10.81
C VAL A 18 9.46 12.39 10.11
N LEU A 19 10.57 12.92 10.63
CA LEU A 19 11.92 12.59 10.21
C LEU A 19 12.69 12.04 11.41
N THR A 20 13.28 10.86 11.26
CA THR A 20 14.08 10.25 12.33
C THR A 20 15.13 9.27 11.80
N SER A 21 16.19 9.08 12.58
CA SER A 21 17.27 8.15 12.25
C SER A 21 16.98 6.70 12.62
N HIS A 22 15.83 6.39 13.22
CA HIS A 22 15.53 5.02 13.64
C HIS A 22 14.08 4.61 13.33
N ASN A 23 13.15 4.85 14.26
CA ASN A 23 11.73 4.50 14.09
C ASN A 23 10.89 5.76 13.95
N ALA A 24 10.07 5.81 12.90
CA ALA A 24 9.02 6.80 12.73
C ALA A 24 7.66 6.13 12.81
N GLU A 25 6.76 6.65 13.64
CA GLU A 25 5.38 6.18 13.73
C GLU A 25 4.43 7.37 13.60
N CYS A 26 3.39 7.18 12.79
CA CYS A 26 2.37 8.18 12.53
C CYS A 26 0.98 7.55 12.56
N SER A 27 0.18 7.91 13.56
CA SER A 27 -1.20 7.46 13.68
C SER A 27 -2.13 8.66 13.58
N LEU A 28 -2.91 8.73 12.50
CA LEU A 28 -3.92 9.78 12.32
C LEU A 28 -5.32 9.16 12.35
N LEU A 29 -6.15 9.65 13.27
CA LEU A 29 -7.58 9.35 13.32
C LEU A 29 -8.35 10.63 13.01
N ASN A 30 -9.06 10.64 11.88
CA ASN A 30 -9.68 11.86 11.38
C ASN A 30 -11.02 11.59 10.67
N SER A 31 -11.91 12.58 10.59
CA SER A 31 -13.15 12.42 9.86
C SER A 31 -13.00 12.57 8.35
N HIS A 32 -12.06 13.37 7.83
CA HIS A 32 -12.02 13.70 6.40
C HIS A 32 -10.72 13.28 5.72
N ASN A 33 -9.66 14.08 5.84
CA ASN A 33 -8.39 13.88 5.14
C ASN A 33 -7.25 13.62 6.12
N ALA A 34 -6.54 12.52 5.94
CA ALA A 34 -5.32 12.23 6.67
C ALA A 34 -4.17 12.07 5.68
N GLU A 35 -3.14 12.88 5.83
CA GLU A 35 -1.90 12.79 5.05
C GLU A 35 -0.74 12.54 6.01
N CYS A 36 0.10 11.55 5.70
CA CYS A 36 1.31 11.34 6.46
C CYS A 36 2.52 11.04 5.58
N SER A 37 3.63 11.69 5.93
CA SER A 37 4.94 11.50 5.30
C SER A 37 5.98 11.10 6.34
N LEU A 38 6.58 9.94 6.16
CA LEU A 38 7.56 9.37 7.08
C LEU A 38 8.90 9.12 6.40
N LEU A 39 9.97 9.67 6.98
CA LEU A 39 11.35 9.35 6.62
C LEU A 39 12.09 8.75 7.82
N ALA A 40 12.39 7.46 7.73
CA ALA A 40 13.07 6.69 8.77
C ALA A 40 14.29 5.95 8.23
N SER A 41 15.40 5.91 8.97
CA SER A 41 16.53 5.05 8.56
C SER A 41 16.30 3.57 8.86
N HIS A 42 15.34 3.20 9.70
CA HIS A 42 15.09 1.79 10.02
C HIS A 42 13.63 1.40 9.76
N ASN A 43 12.71 1.82 10.62
CA ASN A 43 11.30 1.44 10.53
C ASN A 43 10.40 2.67 10.39
N GLY A 44 9.43 2.59 9.48
CA GLY A 44 8.35 3.56 9.36
C GLY A 44 7.00 2.85 9.40
N GLU A 45 6.09 3.30 10.26
CA GLU A 45 4.74 2.76 10.37
C GLU A 45 3.70 3.89 10.33
N CYS A 46 2.71 3.77 9.44
CA CYS A 46 1.71 4.81 9.23
C CYS A 46 0.28 4.25 9.11
N PRO A 47 -0.38 3.92 10.24
CA PRO A 47 -1.82 3.67 10.27
C PRO A 47 -2.65 4.96 10.15
N LEU A 48 -3.50 5.04 9.12
CA LEU A 48 -4.45 6.15 8.96
C LEU A 48 -5.88 5.62 8.91
N LEU A 49 -6.79 6.20 9.72
CA LEU A 49 -8.21 5.82 9.74
C LEU A 49 -9.13 7.03 9.43
N PRO A 50 -9.07 7.62 8.21
CA PRO A 50 -9.98 8.69 7.81
C PRO A 50 -11.32 8.16 7.28
N SER A 51 -12.39 8.93 7.41
CA SER A 51 -13.65 8.57 6.73
C SER A 51 -13.62 8.83 5.23
N HIS A 52 -12.80 9.75 4.72
CA HIS A 52 -12.82 10.14 3.31
C HIS A 52 -11.53 9.74 2.57
N ASN A 53 -10.43 10.44 2.82
CA ASN A 53 -9.17 10.28 2.07
C ASN A 53 -8.00 9.99 3.02
N ALA A 54 -7.22 8.95 2.69
CA ALA A 54 -5.97 8.60 3.36
C ALA A 54 -4.82 8.62 2.35
N GLU A 55 -3.75 9.36 2.65
CA GLU A 55 -2.55 9.41 1.84
C GLU A 55 -1.33 9.16 2.73
N CYS A 56 -0.53 8.14 2.38
CA CYS A 56 0.69 7.83 3.11
C CYS A 56 1.89 7.66 2.17
N SER A 57 2.96 8.39 2.48
CA SER A 57 4.27 8.25 1.85
C SER A 57 5.33 7.85 2.88
N LEU A 58 6.04 6.76 2.61
CA LEU A 58 6.95 6.14 3.56
C LEU A 58 8.28 5.79 2.89
N LEU A 59 9.37 6.37 3.38
CA LEU A 59 10.73 6.03 3.00
C LEU A 59 11.46 5.44 4.22
N ALA A 60 11.76 4.15 4.17
CA ALA A 60 12.45 3.41 5.21
C ALA A 60 13.63 2.62 4.62
N SER A 61 14.70 2.35 5.38
CA SER A 61 15.73 1.40 4.87
C SER A 61 15.35 -0.05 5.12
N HIS A 62 14.73 -0.36 6.27
CA HIS A 62 14.38 -1.74 6.62
C HIS A 62 12.90 -2.05 6.42
N ASN A 63 12.01 -1.46 7.22
CA ASN A 63 10.59 -1.82 7.19
C ASN A 63 9.71 -0.60 6.99
N ALA A 64 8.78 -0.69 6.05
CA ALA A 64 7.71 0.28 5.86
C ALA A 64 6.36 -0.45 5.95
N LYS A 65 5.45 0.05 6.79
CA LYS A 65 4.11 -0.51 6.95
C LYS A 65 3.04 0.56 6.85
N CYS A 66 1.99 0.30 6.08
CA CYS A 66 0.91 1.24 5.89
C CYS A 66 -0.46 0.57 5.73
N PRO A 67 -1.22 0.44 6.83
CA PRO A 67 -2.62 0.06 6.80
C PRO A 67 -3.53 1.31 6.66
N LEU A 68 -4.34 1.34 5.60
CA LEU A 68 -5.22 2.46 5.24
C LEU A 68 -6.66 2.03 4.98
N PRO A 69 -7.53 2.00 6.00
CA PRO A 69 -8.98 1.99 5.81
C PRO A 69 -9.53 3.40 5.58
N ALA A 70 -10.19 3.62 4.42
CA ALA A 70 -10.92 4.84 4.11
C ALA A 70 -12.29 4.53 3.48
N SER A 71 -13.27 5.43 3.53
CA SER A 71 -14.54 5.18 2.82
C SER A 71 -14.42 5.50 1.33
N HIS A 72 -13.66 6.53 0.95
CA HIS A 72 -13.52 6.94 -0.45
C HIS A 72 -12.20 6.55 -1.06
N ASN A 73 -11.11 7.19 -0.64
CA ASN A 73 -9.81 7.08 -1.30
C ASN A 73 -8.73 6.69 -0.30
N ALA A 74 -7.91 5.71 -0.67
CA ALA A 74 -6.73 5.33 0.09
C ALA A 74 -5.54 5.19 -0.88
N GLU A 75 -4.47 5.92 -0.61
CA GLU A 75 -3.27 5.94 -1.45
C GLU A 75 -2.04 5.69 -0.60
N CYS A 76 -1.20 4.75 -1.01
CA CYS A 76 0.04 4.42 -0.33
C CYS A 76 1.22 4.33 -1.28
N SER A 77 2.32 4.97 -0.91
CA SER A 77 3.62 4.85 -1.56
C SER A 77 4.70 4.42 -0.56
N LEU A 78 5.26 3.22 -0.73
CA LEU A 78 6.36 2.72 0.11
C LEU A 78 7.63 2.55 -0.72
N LEU A 79 8.74 3.09 -0.22
CA LEU A 79 10.07 2.86 -0.73
C LEU A 79 10.97 2.30 0.38
N THR A 80 11.52 1.10 0.16
CA THR A 80 12.37 0.43 1.13
C THR A 80 13.45 -0.45 0.50
N SER A 81 14.53 -0.72 1.25
CA SER A 81 15.51 -1.71 0.81
C SER A 81 15.07 -3.12 1.17
N HIS A 82 14.45 -3.34 2.33
CA HIS A 82 14.07 -4.68 2.76
C HIS A 82 12.59 -4.99 2.55
N ASN A 83 11.71 -4.56 3.45
CA ASN A 83 10.34 -5.03 3.51
C ASN A 83 9.34 -3.88 3.42
N ALA A 84 8.41 -3.97 2.47
CA ALA A 84 7.25 -3.10 2.34
C ALA A 84 5.98 -3.93 2.51
N ASP A 85 5.07 -3.45 3.36
CA ASP A 85 3.76 -4.06 3.58
C ASP A 85 2.70 -2.95 3.54
N CYS A 86 1.77 -3.09 2.60
CA CYS A 86 0.65 -2.18 2.47
C CYS A 86 -0.69 -2.91 2.38
N SER A 87 -1.64 -2.44 3.17
CA SER A 87 -3.02 -2.91 3.15
C SER A 87 -3.97 -1.73 3.01
N LEU A 88 -4.71 -1.67 1.91
CA LEU A 88 -5.71 -0.63 1.67
C LEU A 88 -7.11 -1.22 1.60
N THR A 89 -8.07 -0.52 2.19
CA THR A 89 -9.49 -0.81 2.03
C THR A 89 -10.23 0.49 1.74
N ALA A 90 -10.90 0.56 0.60
CA ALA A 90 -11.66 1.73 0.18
C ALA A 90 -12.95 1.35 -0.56
N SER A 91 -14.00 2.16 -0.47
CA SER A 91 -15.21 1.90 -1.27
C SER A 91 -15.00 2.33 -2.72
N HIS A 92 -14.29 3.43 -2.96
CA HIS A 92 -14.08 3.93 -4.31
C HIS A 92 -12.71 3.52 -4.84
N ASN A 93 -11.66 4.18 -4.40
CA ASN A 93 -10.34 4.05 -5.03
C ASN A 93 -9.30 3.61 -4.02
N SER A 94 -8.50 2.61 -4.39
CA SER A 94 -7.30 2.25 -3.66
C SER A 94 -6.11 2.12 -4.59
N GLU A 95 -5.02 2.80 -4.26
CA GLU A 95 -3.78 2.79 -5.02
C GLU A 95 -2.60 2.45 -4.11
N CYS A 96 -1.80 1.47 -4.52
CA CYS A 96 -0.62 1.03 -3.80
C CYS A 96 0.60 0.96 -4.72
N SER A 97 1.60 1.80 -4.47
CA SER A 97 2.89 1.72 -5.16
C SER A 97 3.98 1.30 -4.20
N LEU A 98 4.53 0.09 -4.39
CA LEU A 98 5.65 -0.42 -3.59
C LEU A 98 6.90 -0.63 -4.43
N LEU A 99 8.01 -0.09 -3.93
CA LEU A 99 9.36 -0.41 -4.40
C LEU A 99 10.19 -0.95 -3.23
N ALA A 100 10.53 -2.24 -3.32
CA ALA A 100 11.37 -2.93 -2.34
C ALA A 100 12.51 -3.67 -3.03
N SER A 101 13.65 -3.89 -2.35
CA SER A 101 14.66 -4.81 -2.90
C SER A 101 14.36 -6.26 -2.52
N HIS A 102 13.89 -6.52 -1.29
CA HIS A 102 13.66 -7.89 -0.83
C HIS A 102 12.20 -8.34 -0.88
N ILE A 103 11.30 -7.73 -0.11
CA ILE A 103 9.93 -8.23 0.05
C ILE A 103 8.95 -7.06 -0.11
N ALA A 104 7.95 -7.26 -0.96
CA ALA A 104 6.82 -6.35 -1.10
C ALA A 104 5.50 -7.13 -0.99
N GLU A 105 4.66 -6.77 -0.04
CA GLU A 105 3.33 -7.33 0.16
C GLU A 105 2.28 -6.24 -0.01
N CYS A 106 1.32 -6.47 -0.90
CA CYS A 106 0.26 -5.54 -1.26
C CYS A 106 -1.09 -6.24 -1.17
N SER A 107 -2.01 -5.68 -0.40
CA SER A 107 -3.40 -6.15 -0.32
C SER A 107 -4.35 -4.99 -0.50
N LEU A 108 -5.15 -5.01 -1.57
CA LEU A 108 -6.18 -4.00 -1.81
C LEU A 108 -7.57 -4.63 -1.87
N LEU A 109 -8.49 -3.96 -1.16
CA LEU A 109 -9.92 -4.17 -1.29
C LEU A 109 -10.58 -2.87 -1.76
N ALA A 110 -11.15 -2.89 -2.96
CA ALA A 110 -11.90 -1.77 -3.54
C ALA A 110 -13.31 -2.21 -3.95
N SER A 111 -14.32 -1.35 -3.82
CA SER A 111 -15.57 -1.64 -4.55
C SER A 111 -15.44 -1.18 -6.00
N HIS A 112 -14.82 -0.03 -6.26
CA HIS A 112 -14.76 0.53 -7.61
C HIS A 112 -13.42 0.28 -8.31
N ASN A 113 -12.35 0.99 -7.93
CA ASN A 113 -11.07 0.97 -8.60
C ASN A 113 -9.95 0.53 -7.65
N GLY A 114 -9.15 -0.44 -8.06
CA GLY A 114 -7.94 -0.86 -7.34
C GLY A 114 -6.75 -0.91 -8.28
N GLU A 115 -5.62 -0.32 -7.88
CA GLU A 115 -4.38 -0.31 -8.65
C GLU A 115 -3.19 -0.69 -7.75
N CYS A 116 -2.38 -1.67 -8.17
CA CYS A 116 -1.16 -2.06 -7.45
C CYS A 116 0.04 -2.29 -8.39
N PRO A 117 0.83 -1.26 -8.66
CA PRO A 117 2.19 -1.40 -9.17
C PRO A 117 3.18 -1.85 -8.07
N LEU A 118 3.79 -3.02 -8.28
CA LEU A 118 4.87 -3.57 -7.44
C LEU A 118 6.15 -3.80 -8.22
N LEU A 119 7.26 -3.34 -7.64
CA LEU A 119 8.61 -3.65 -8.09
C LEU A 119 9.44 -4.23 -6.94
N THR A 120 9.89 -5.48 -7.11
CA THR A 120 10.76 -6.17 -6.16
C THR A 120 11.94 -6.86 -6.87
N SER A 121 13.07 -7.03 -6.19
CA SER A 121 14.12 -7.93 -6.71
C SER A 121 13.90 -9.37 -6.28
N HIS A 122 13.42 -9.63 -5.06
CA HIS A 122 13.24 -11.01 -4.59
C HIS A 122 11.79 -11.45 -4.62
N ASN A 123 11.02 -11.15 -3.58
CA ASN A 123 9.67 -11.69 -3.40
C ASN A 123 8.64 -10.55 -3.45
N SER A 124 7.54 -10.81 -4.14
CA SER A 124 6.37 -9.93 -4.12
C SER A 124 5.08 -10.72 -4.14
N GLU A 125 4.15 -10.29 -3.31
CA GLU A 125 2.78 -10.78 -3.28
C GLU A 125 1.82 -9.61 -3.45
N CYS A 126 0.93 -9.72 -4.44
CA CYS A 126 -0.12 -8.73 -4.71
C CYS A 126 -1.49 -9.40 -4.70
N SER A 127 -2.32 -9.10 -3.72
CA SER A 127 -3.72 -9.51 -3.70
C SER A 127 -4.62 -8.31 -3.96
N LEU A 128 -5.45 -8.40 -4.99
CA LEU A 128 -6.36 -7.32 -5.34
C LEU A 128 -7.76 -7.89 -5.59
N LEU A 129 -8.71 -7.38 -4.81
CA LEU A 129 -10.14 -7.60 -4.97
C LEU A 129 -10.82 -6.27 -5.30
N ALA A 130 -11.35 -6.16 -6.52
CA ALA A 130 -12.19 -5.03 -6.93
C ALA A 130 -13.53 -5.51 -7.47
N SER A 131 -14.60 -4.73 -7.36
CA SER A 131 -15.84 -5.08 -8.08
C SER A 131 -15.82 -4.57 -9.52
N HIS A 132 -15.32 -3.36 -9.78
CA HIS A 132 -15.34 -2.78 -11.14
C HIS A 132 -14.01 -2.89 -11.91
N ILE A 133 -12.96 -2.24 -11.45
CA ILE A 133 -11.70 -2.14 -12.19
C ILE A 133 -10.56 -2.53 -11.26
N ALA A 134 -9.71 -3.43 -11.76
CA ALA A 134 -8.56 -3.93 -11.06
C ALA A 134 -7.33 -3.93 -11.98
N GLU A 135 -6.27 -3.22 -11.61
CA GLU A 135 -5.01 -3.19 -12.35
C GLU A 135 -3.86 -3.64 -11.44
N CYS A 136 -3.29 -4.82 -11.70
CA CYS A 136 -2.11 -5.34 -11.01
C CYS A 136 -0.93 -5.33 -11.99
N SER A 137 0.17 -4.70 -11.59
CA SER A 137 1.44 -4.77 -12.32
C SER A 137 2.54 -5.22 -11.36
N LEU A 138 3.08 -6.41 -11.58
CA LEU A 138 4.11 -6.99 -10.72
C LEU A 138 5.37 -7.28 -11.55
N LEU A 139 6.48 -6.65 -11.16
CA LEU A 139 7.81 -6.94 -11.65
C LEU A 139 8.68 -7.49 -10.51
N ALA A 140 9.00 -8.78 -10.58
CA ALA A 140 9.86 -9.48 -9.63
C ALA A 140 11.08 -10.06 -10.34
N SER A 141 12.26 -10.06 -9.72
CA SER A 141 13.37 -10.85 -10.31
C SER A 141 13.29 -12.33 -9.90
N HIS A 142 12.83 -12.67 -8.69
CA HIS A 142 12.77 -14.05 -8.22
C HIS A 142 11.34 -14.61 -8.18
N ASN A 143 10.55 -14.28 -7.15
CA ASN A 143 9.21 -14.82 -6.93
C ASN A 143 8.16 -13.72 -7.01
N GLY A 144 7.10 -13.97 -7.78
CA GLY A 144 5.94 -13.10 -7.87
C GLY A 144 4.63 -13.87 -7.81
N GLU A 145 3.74 -13.47 -6.91
CA GLU A 145 2.36 -13.97 -6.82
C GLU A 145 1.38 -12.79 -7.00
N CYS A 146 0.46 -12.88 -7.96
CA CYS A 146 -0.64 -11.90 -8.10
C CYS A 146 -2.00 -12.60 -8.29
N PRO A 147 -2.73 -12.94 -7.20
CA PRO A 147 -4.15 -13.20 -7.27
C PRO A 147 -4.96 -11.91 -7.51
N LEU A 148 -5.78 -11.94 -8.57
CA LEU A 148 -6.65 -10.86 -9.01
C LEU A 148 -8.09 -11.36 -9.15
N LEU A 149 -9.02 -10.71 -8.46
CA LEU A 149 -10.46 -10.98 -8.55
C LEU A 149 -11.22 -9.70 -8.90
N THR A 150 -11.96 -9.74 -10.03
CA THR A 150 -12.82 -8.65 -10.50
C THR A 150 -14.21 -9.14 -10.93
N SER A 151 -15.21 -8.25 -10.93
CA SER A 151 -16.51 -8.51 -11.57
C SER A 151 -16.68 -7.88 -12.95
N HIS A 152 -15.85 -6.91 -13.34
CA HIS A 152 -15.99 -6.24 -14.64
C HIS A 152 -14.70 -6.24 -15.44
N ASN A 153 -13.75 -5.37 -15.08
CA ASN A 153 -12.50 -5.16 -15.80
C ASN A 153 -11.31 -5.54 -14.92
N SER A 154 -10.36 -6.25 -15.51
CA SER A 154 -9.10 -6.60 -14.87
C SER A 154 -7.96 -6.61 -15.86
N GLU A 155 -6.87 -5.97 -15.49
CA GLU A 155 -5.58 -6.12 -16.15
C GLU A 155 -4.56 -6.64 -15.13
N CYS A 156 -3.89 -7.73 -15.48
CA CYS A 156 -2.79 -8.26 -14.69
C CYS A 156 -1.57 -8.43 -15.58
N SER A 157 -0.50 -7.72 -15.24
CA SER A 157 0.81 -7.86 -15.87
C SER A 157 1.80 -8.41 -14.84
N LEU A 158 2.29 -9.62 -15.06
CA LEU A 158 3.26 -10.25 -14.18
C LEU A 158 4.52 -10.65 -14.96
N LEU A 159 5.66 -10.15 -14.51
CA LEU A 159 6.98 -10.52 -15.03
C LEU A 159 7.87 -10.98 -13.87
N ALA A 160 8.23 -12.27 -13.88
CA ALA A 160 9.20 -12.86 -12.96
C ALA A 160 10.26 -13.70 -13.69
N SER A 161 11.50 -13.71 -13.19
CA SER A 161 12.58 -14.50 -13.83
C SER A 161 12.68 -15.93 -13.32
N HIS A 162 12.14 -16.25 -12.13
CA HIS A 162 12.20 -17.61 -11.56
C HIS A 162 10.82 -18.24 -11.33
N ILE A 163 9.99 -17.67 -10.44
CA ILE A 163 8.68 -18.23 -10.08
C ILE A 163 7.62 -17.14 -10.26
N ALA A 164 6.56 -17.49 -10.99
CA ALA A 164 5.46 -16.61 -11.36
C ALA A 164 4.14 -17.35 -11.17
N GLU A 165 3.32 -16.92 -10.22
CA GLU A 165 1.94 -17.40 -10.05
C GLU A 165 0.97 -16.24 -10.21
N CYS A 166 0.18 -16.29 -11.28
CA CYS A 166 -0.86 -15.31 -11.54
C CYS A 166 -2.20 -16.03 -11.65
N SER A 167 -3.17 -15.60 -10.84
CA SER A 167 -4.54 -16.12 -10.88
C SER A 167 -5.48 -14.97 -11.17
N LEU A 168 -6.12 -14.98 -12.34
CA LEU A 168 -7.10 -13.96 -12.73
C LEU A 168 -8.48 -14.59 -12.81
N LEU A 169 -9.37 -14.16 -11.91
CA LEU A 169 -10.76 -14.59 -11.90
C LEU A 169 -11.66 -13.38 -12.17
N ALA A 170 -12.28 -13.35 -13.34
CA ALA A 170 -13.24 -12.33 -13.74
C ALA A 170 -14.64 -12.96 -13.83
N SER A 171 -15.59 -12.48 -13.02
CA SER A 171 -16.99 -12.93 -13.11
C SER A 171 -17.83 -11.91 -13.85
N HIS A 172 -18.15 -12.17 -15.12
CA HIS A 172 -19.14 -11.37 -15.84
C HIS A 172 -20.55 -11.70 -15.31
N ASN A 173 -21.23 -10.73 -14.71
CA ASN A 173 -22.70 -10.72 -14.63
C ASN A 173 -23.28 -10.07 -15.88
#